data_AF-A0A8J8PS42-F1
#
_entry.id   AF-A0A8J8PS42-F1
#
_cell.length_a   1.000
_cell.length_b   1.000
_cell.length_c   1.000
_cell.angle_alpha   90.00
_cell.angle_beta   90.00
_cell.angle_gamma   90.00
#
_symmetry.space_group_name_H-M   'P 1'
#
loop_
_entity.id
_entity.type
_entity.pdbx_description
1 polymer ?
#
loop_
_entity_poly.entity_id
_entity_poly.type
_entity_poly.pdbx_seq_one_letter_code
_entity_poly.pdbx_strand_id
1 'polypeptide(L)'
;MDSHEYLAKNLLELAEISRDPVVKLSALLDCLEEYALFKFQLKDSIVDYRYLIIENMKKSDSKIYELYSEVIDEMFNYLISGKCNEELVKRVKELISQKVSS
;
A
#
# COMPACT_ATOMS: atom_id res chain seq x y z
N MET A 1 -18.96 -5.20 4.75
CA MET A 1 -17.51 -5.05 4.60
C MET A 1 -17.29 -4.01 3.52
N ASP A 2 -16.49 -2.99 3.81
CA ASP A 2 -16.06 -2.05 2.77
C ASP A 2 -15.19 -2.81 1.77
N SER A 3 -15.48 -2.67 0.47
CA SER A 3 -14.76 -3.40 -0.59
C SER A 3 -13.28 -3.04 -0.61
N HIS A 4 -12.92 -1.79 -0.32
CA HIS A 4 -11.54 -1.32 -0.34
C HIS A 4 -10.73 -1.87 0.84
N GLU A 5 -11.31 -1.91 2.04
CA GLU A 5 -10.64 -2.51 3.21
C GLU A 5 -10.36 -4.00 3.00
N TYR A 6 -11.33 -4.72 2.43
CA TYR A 6 -11.17 -6.14 2.13
C TYR A 6 -10.10 -6.38 1.07
N LEU A 7 -10.12 -5.59 -0.01
CA LEU A 7 -9.15 -5.69 -1.08
C LEU A 7 -7.73 -5.38 -0.57
N ALA A 8 -7.56 -4.34 0.24
CA ALA A 8 -6.28 -4.02 0.87
C ALA A 8 -5.72 -5.21 1.68
N LYS A 9 -6.57 -5.91 2.46
CA LYS A 9 -6.14 -7.10 3.23
C LYS A 9 -5.72 -8.26 2.34
N ASN A 10 -6.47 -8.54 1.27
CA ASN A 10 -6.13 -9.61 0.34
C ASN A 10 -4.84 -9.31 -0.44
N LEU A 11 -4.60 -8.04 -0.82
CA LEU A 11 -3.36 -7.62 -1.47
C LEU A 11 -2.16 -7.74 -0.53
N LEU A 12 -2.34 -7.41 0.75
CA LEU A 12 -1.31 -7.64 1.77
C LEU A 12 -0.98 -9.13 1.91
N GLU A 13 -2.00 -10.00 1.97
CA GLU A 13 -1.79 -11.45 2.03
C GLU A 13 -1.05 -11.95 0.77
N LEU A 14 -1.42 -11.47 -0.42
CA LEU A 14 -0.72 -11.78 -1.67
C LEU A 14 0.75 -11.36 -1.60
N ALA A 15 1.05 -10.18 -1.09
CA ALA A 15 2.43 -9.71 -0.92
C ALA A 15 3.22 -10.60 0.06
N GLU A 16 2.60 -11.07 1.15
CA GLU A 16 3.23 -11.95 2.14
C GLU A 16 3.61 -13.32 1.57
N ILE A 17 2.74 -13.91 0.74
CA ILE A 17 2.95 -15.26 0.21
C ILE A 17 3.73 -15.28 -1.11
N SER A 18 3.80 -14.15 -1.82
CA SER A 18 4.47 -14.07 -3.11
C SER A 18 5.99 -14.26 -2.97
N ARG A 19 6.53 -15.15 -3.80
CA ARG A 19 7.99 -15.32 -3.98
C ARG A 19 8.56 -14.44 -5.09
N ASP A 20 7.70 -13.82 -5.89
CA ASP A 20 8.10 -12.90 -6.96
C ASP A 20 8.12 -11.48 -6.39
N PRO A 21 9.31 -10.82 -6.35
CA PRO A 21 9.43 -9.45 -5.87
C PRO A 21 8.57 -8.43 -6.63
N VAL A 22 8.37 -8.61 -7.93
CA VAL A 22 7.56 -7.69 -8.75
C VAL A 22 6.10 -7.76 -8.31
N VAL A 23 5.58 -8.98 -8.17
CA VAL A 23 4.21 -9.20 -7.68
C VAL A 23 4.07 -8.68 -6.26
N LYS A 24 5.06 -8.93 -5.40
CA LYS A 24 5.08 -8.49 -4.01
C LYS A 24 5.00 -6.97 -3.88
N LEU A 25 5.91 -6.25 -4.53
CA LEU A 25 5.97 -4.79 -4.45
C LEU A 25 4.75 -4.13 -5.11
N SER A 26 4.27 -4.67 -6.24
CA SER A 26 3.05 -4.17 -6.88
C SER A 26 1.83 -4.35 -5.97
N ALA A 27 1.70 -5.54 -5.35
CA ALA A 27 0.62 -5.81 -4.41
C ALA A 27 0.69 -4.91 -3.15
N LEU A 28 1.90 -4.61 -2.64
CA LEU A 28 2.06 -3.65 -1.54
C LEU A 28 1.64 -2.23 -1.93
N LEU A 29 1.97 -1.79 -3.14
CA LEU A 29 1.58 -0.47 -3.63
C LEU A 29 0.06 -0.35 -3.72
N ASP A 30 -0.58 -1.29 -4.41
CA ASP A 30 -2.03 -1.34 -4.56
C ASP A 30 -2.73 -1.48 -3.19
N CYS A 31 -2.15 -2.26 -2.28
CA CYS A 31 -2.63 -2.41 -0.90
C CYS A 31 -2.72 -1.07 -0.16
N LEU A 32 -1.69 -0.23 -0.28
CA LEU A 32 -1.66 1.09 0.35
C LEU A 32 -2.66 2.06 -0.30
N GLU A 33 -2.85 1.98 -1.62
CA GLU A 33 -3.87 2.78 -2.34
C GLU A 33 -5.29 2.42 -1.88
N GLU A 34 -5.62 1.12 -1.84
CA GLU A 34 -6.91 0.62 -1.36
C GLU A 34 -7.16 0.95 0.11
N TYR A 35 -6.12 0.81 0.95
CA TYR A 35 -6.21 1.20 2.36
C TYR A 35 -6.49 2.69 2.52
N ALA A 36 -5.88 3.55 1.71
CA ALA A 36 -6.12 4.98 1.73
C ALA A 36 -7.53 5.35 1.23
N LEU A 37 -8.03 4.70 0.16
CA LEU A 37 -9.40 4.86 -0.31
C LEU A 37 -10.41 4.58 0.81
N PHE A 38 -10.24 3.45 1.50
CA PHE A 38 -11.04 3.10 2.67
C PHE A 38 -10.90 4.12 3.81
N LYS A 39 -9.67 4.44 4.20
CA LYS A 39 -9.37 5.28 5.37
C LYS A 39 -9.91 6.70 5.20
N PHE A 40 -9.80 7.26 4.00
CA PHE A 40 -10.22 8.62 3.68
C PHE A 40 -11.61 8.69 3.05
N GLN A 41 -12.31 7.55 2.89
CA GLN A 41 -13.64 7.45 2.29
C GLN A 41 -13.74 8.12 0.92
N LEU A 42 -12.70 7.95 0.10
CA LEU A 42 -12.61 8.55 -1.23
C LEU A 42 -13.45 7.75 -2.23
N LYS A 43 -14.03 8.43 -3.21
CA LYS A 43 -14.73 7.77 -4.33
C LYS A 43 -13.74 7.51 -5.46
N ASP A 44 -13.65 6.26 -5.88
CA ASP A 44 -12.82 5.75 -6.97
C ASP A 44 -13.33 6.15 -8.38
N SER A 45 -14.56 6.63 -8.48
CA SER A 45 -15.18 7.08 -9.74
C SER A 45 -14.72 8.46 -10.25
N ILE A 46 -13.77 9.11 -9.56
CA ILE A 46 -13.28 10.45 -9.90
C ILE A 46 -12.14 10.34 -10.93
N VAL A 47 -12.15 11.18 -11.96
CA VAL A 47 -11.01 11.33 -12.89
C VAL A 47 -9.76 11.74 -12.09
N ASP A 48 -8.63 11.07 -12.32
CA ASP A 48 -7.38 11.24 -11.56
C ASP A 48 -7.45 10.81 -10.08
N TYR A 49 -8.25 9.79 -9.76
CA TYR A 49 -8.36 9.26 -8.39
C TYR A 49 -7.00 8.92 -7.73
N ARG A 50 -6.00 8.47 -8.48
CA ARG A 50 -4.64 8.22 -7.96
C ARG A 50 -3.96 9.49 -7.43
N TYR A 51 -4.10 10.62 -8.13
CA TYR A 51 -3.58 11.89 -7.65
C TYR A 51 -4.30 12.30 -6.35
N LEU A 52 -5.62 12.10 -6.29
CA LEU A 52 -6.41 12.38 -5.09
C LEU A 52 -5.98 11.50 -3.90
N ILE A 53 -5.72 10.22 -4.12
CA ILE A 53 -5.20 9.30 -3.10
C ILE A 53 -3.89 9.85 -2.53
N ILE A 54 -2.92 10.15 -3.39
CA ILE A 54 -1.58 10.62 -3.00
C ILE A 54 -1.68 11.94 -2.24
N GLU A 55 -2.48 12.90 -2.72
CA GLU A 55 -2.68 14.18 -2.04
C GLU A 55 -3.31 14.02 -0.66
N ASN A 56 -4.25 13.08 -0.49
CA ASN A 56 -4.86 12.80 0.80
C ASN A 56 -3.89 12.11 1.75
N MET A 57 -3.10 11.14 1.28
CA MET A 57 -2.02 10.55 2.07
C MET A 57 -1.07 11.63 2.58
N LYS A 58 -0.57 12.50 1.68
CA LYS A 58 0.34 13.60 2.04
C LYS A 58 -0.21 14.54 3.11
N LYS A 59 -1.51 14.88 3.03
CA LYS A 59 -2.13 15.88 3.91
C LYS A 59 -2.61 15.31 5.24
N SER A 60 -3.07 14.06 5.22
CA SER A 60 -3.87 13.49 6.32
C SER A 60 -3.15 12.35 7.06
N ASP A 61 -2.19 11.69 6.45
CA ASP A 61 -1.41 10.62 7.10
C ASP A 61 -0.02 10.42 6.45
N SER A 62 0.98 11.08 7.03
CA SER A 62 2.36 11.02 6.54
C SER A 62 2.92 9.59 6.57
N LYS A 63 2.47 8.72 7.48
CA LYS A 63 3.00 7.36 7.60
C LYS A 63 2.58 6.48 6.42
N ILE A 64 1.35 6.63 5.94
CA ILE A 64 0.90 5.92 4.72
C ILE A 64 1.70 6.42 3.51
N TYR A 65 1.88 7.73 3.41
CA TYR A 65 2.63 8.34 2.31
C TYR A 65 4.11 7.91 2.31
N GLU A 66 4.76 7.90 3.47
CA GLU A 66 6.14 7.44 3.63
C GLU A 66 6.30 6.00 3.14
N LEU A 67 5.45 5.08 3.60
CA LEU A 67 5.50 3.69 3.15
C LEU A 67 5.20 3.54 1.65
N TYR A 68 4.28 4.33 1.12
CA TYR A 68 3.98 4.35 -0.31
C TYR A 68 5.21 4.76 -1.14
N SER A 69 5.89 5.83 -0.72
CA SER A 69 7.12 6.30 -1.36
C SER A 69 8.22 5.26 -1.27
N GLU A 70 8.41 4.63 -0.12
CA GLU A 70 9.44 3.61 0.06
C GLU A 70 9.18 2.36 -0.78
N VAL A 71 7.92 1.96 -0.98
CA VAL A 71 7.58 0.86 -1.90
C VAL A 71 8.00 1.22 -3.33
N ILE A 72 7.74 2.45 -3.79
CA ILE A 72 8.17 2.92 -5.11
C ILE A 72 9.70 2.92 -5.21
N ASP A 73 10.39 3.47 -4.22
CA ASP A 73 11.86 3.48 -4.18
C ASP A 73 12.41 2.05 -4.22
N GLU A 74 11.77 1.10 -3.53
CA GLU A 74 12.16 -0.30 -3.56
C GLU A 74 11.90 -0.96 -4.91
N MET A 75 10.83 -0.59 -5.62
CA MET A 75 10.61 -1.04 -7.00
C MET A 75 11.77 -0.60 -7.91
N PHE A 76 12.24 0.64 -7.78
CA PHE A 76 13.42 1.11 -8.51
C PHE A 76 14.70 0.40 -8.07
N ASN A 77 14.90 0.23 -6.76
CA ASN A 77 16.06 -0.50 -6.23
C ASN A 77 16.10 -1.94 -6.74
N TYR A 78 14.95 -2.61 -6.84
CA TYR A 78 14.86 -3.96 -7.39
C TYR A 78 15.25 -3.98 -8.88
N LEU A 79 14.79 -3.01 -9.68
CA LEU A 79 15.17 -2.92 -11.09
C LEU A 79 16.68 -2.74 -11.28
N ILE A 80 17.35 -2.01 -10.38
CA ILE A 80 18.78 -1.73 -10.46
C ILE A 80 19.63 -2.85 -9.88
N SER A 81 19.23 -3.40 -8.73
CA SER A 81 20.07 -4.29 -7.90
C SER A 81 19.65 -5.76 -7.94
N GLY A 82 18.43 -6.06 -8.40
CA GLY A 82 17.83 -7.39 -8.35
C GLY A 82 17.50 -7.88 -6.94
N LYS A 83 17.64 -7.03 -5.92
CA LYS A 83 17.33 -7.35 -4.52
C LYS A 83 16.05 -6.63 -4.08
N CYS A 84 15.32 -7.27 -3.17
CA CYS A 84 14.08 -6.75 -2.62
C CYS A 84 14.16 -6.77 -1.09
N ASN A 85 13.78 -5.67 -0.46
CA ASN A 85 13.69 -5.53 0.97
C ASN A 85 12.39 -6.15 1.50
N GLU A 86 12.53 -7.30 2.16
CA GLU A 86 11.42 -8.05 2.77
C GLU A 86 10.80 -7.36 3.99
N GLU A 87 11.47 -6.36 4.57
CA GLU A 87 10.99 -5.66 5.78
C GLU A 87 9.79 -4.73 5.49
N LEU A 88 9.63 -4.28 4.24
CA LEU A 88 8.51 -3.43 3.81
C LEU A 88 7.15 -4.09 4.05
N VAL A 89 7.03 -5.40 3.76
CA VAL A 89 5.78 -6.15 3.98
C VAL A 89 5.35 -6.08 5.44
N LYS A 90 6.30 -6.26 6.37
CA LYS A 90 6.01 -6.23 7.81
C LYS A 90 5.52 -4.85 8.26
N ARG A 91 6.16 -3.78 7.78
CA ARG A 91 5.80 -2.41 8.13
C ARG A 91 4.42 -2.02 7.59
N VAL A 92 4.09 -2.44 6.37
CA VAL A 92 2.75 -2.27 5.80
C VAL A 92 1.71 -3.08 6.58
N LYS A 93 2.03 -4.33 6.96
CA LYS A 93 1.18 -5.15 7.83
C LYS A 93 0.87 -4.47 9.15
N GLU A 94 1.88 -3.91 9.82
CA GLU A 94 1.70 -3.19 11.09
C GLU A 94 0.77 -1.98 10.94
N LEU A 95 0.94 -1.19 9.88
CA LEU A 95 0.07 -0.05 9.56
C LEU A 95 -1.40 -0.49 9.43
N ILE A 96 -1.66 -1.55 8.68
CA ILE A 96 -3.02 -2.02 8.38
C ILE A 96 -3.63 -2.76 9.58
N SER A 97 -2.82 -3.48 10.36
CA SER A 97 -3.27 -4.30 11.50
C SER A 97 -3.51 -3.49 12.78
N GLN A 98 -2.94 -2.29 12.92
CA GLN A 98 -3.09 -1.42 14.11
C GLN A 98 -4.55 -0.98 14.40
N LYS A 99 -5.54 -1.34 13.56
CA LYS A 99 -6.96 -1.03 13.77
C LYS A 99 -7.78 -2.11 14.49
N VAL A 100 -7.19 -3.21 14.97
CA VAL A 100 -7.93 -4.27 15.72
C VAL A 100 -8.03 -3.98 17.23
N SER A 101 -7.78 -2.75 17.68
CA SER A 101 -7.87 -2.40 19.12
C SER A 101 -8.48 -1.02 19.37
N SER A 102 -9.58 -0.70 18.69
CA SER A 102 -10.40 0.48 18.99
C SER A 102 -11.88 0.17 18.82
#